data_AF-A0A9P4GBI9-F1
#
_entry.id   AF-A0A9P4GBI9-F1
#
_cell.length_a   1.000
_cell.length_b   1.000
_cell.length_c   1.000
_cell.angle_alpha   90.00
_cell.angle_beta   90.00
_cell.angle_gamma   90.00
#
_symmetry.space_group_name_H-M   'P 1'
#
loop_
_entity.id
_entity.type
_entity.pdbx_description
1 polymer ?
#
loop_
_entity_poly.entity_id
_entity_poly.type
_entity_poly.pdbx_seq_one_letter_code
_entity_poly.pdbx_strand_id
1 'polypeptide(L)'
;MSGLQALYQDLAGSLAAHPEAAKHTKTMVQHNEVTESLTTPDKYPLRDVHAQALQKKGQTMFNPPRDSAQSSFLDDKELKRYGYVYEVFFPSTEPFFITMQDVLKAIGLQWKFFDETGFNSSVEHEHCKRYDFESMVYPPTGARFCQVINHVQGTIVAYDNISPMEALKESGNYDAQVPMIKYWSDIAFLQWDLMKKQNADSDLRYILRYNVVNNLTNSMVDTINLENGTETKAWPGTSYDATSKEGQALLGTPNGSSVAYLLIQHKNQLGHKTVEKITVFQHRRLLMMLFYIKNVEA
;
A
#
# COMPACT_ATOMS: atom_id res chain seq x y z
N MET A 1 -28.46 27.37 16.48
CA MET A 1 -29.53 26.54 15.88
C MET A 1 -29.63 26.89 14.41
N SER A 2 -30.05 25.93 13.58
CA SER A 2 -30.23 25.96 12.11
C SER A 2 -28.98 25.89 11.24
N GLY A 3 -28.80 24.71 10.61
CA GLY A 3 -27.76 24.35 9.64
C GLY A 3 -27.68 22.82 9.53
N LEU A 4 -27.30 22.16 10.63
CA LEU A 4 -27.14 20.70 10.70
C LEU A 4 -28.46 19.90 10.74
N GLN A 5 -29.55 20.49 11.20
CA GLN A 5 -30.84 19.79 11.30
C GLN A 5 -31.60 19.71 9.96
N ALA A 6 -31.23 20.55 8.99
CA ALA A 6 -31.78 20.50 7.63
C ALA A 6 -31.12 19.38 6.79
N LEU A 7 -29.81 19.13 6.97
CA LEU A 7 -29.12 18.03 6.29
C LEU A 7 -29.58 16.64 6.75
N TYR A 8 -30.03 16.52 8.00
CA TYR A 8 -30.51 15.25 8.55
C TYR A 8 -31.91 14.86 8.05
N GLN A 9 -32.74 15.84 7.67
CA GLN A 9 -34.08 15.60 7.11
C GLN A 9 -34.01 15.22 5.62
N ASP A 10 -33.06 15.76 4.86
CA ASP A 10 -32.89 15.44 3.44
C ASP A 10 -32.33 14.02 3.22
N LEU A 11 -31.42 13.56 4.09
CA LEU A 11 -30.91 12.19 4.08
C LEU A 11 -31.96 11.15 4.50
N ALA A 12 -32.88 11.53 5.40
CA ALA A 12 -34.00 10.66 5.80
C ALA A 12 -35.08 10.55 4.71
N GLY A 13 -35.27 11.59 3.90
CA GLY A 13 -36.21 11.59 2.76
C GLY A 13 -35.72 10.74 1.58
N SER A 14 -34.42 10.69 1.32
CA SER A 14 -33.85 9.92 0.20
C SER A 14 -33.79 8.41 0.44
N LEU A 15 -33.94 7.93 1.67
CA LEU A 15 -33.92 6.50 2.03
C LEU A 15 -35.32 5.85 2.06
N ALA A 16 -36.38 6.60 1.73
CA ALA A 16 -37.75 6.09 1.67
C ALA A 16 -38.20 5.63 0.25
N ALA A 17 -37.29 5.55 -0.73
CA ALA A 17 -37.63 5.29 -2.13
C ALA A 17 -37.34 3.86 -2.66
N HIS A 18 -36.94 2.89 -1.82
CA HIS A 18 -36.72 1.50 -2.27
C HIS A 18 -37.21 0.45 -1.24
N PRO A 19 -38.34 -0.26 -1.47
CA PRO A 19 -38.98 -1.11 -0.46
C PRO A 19 -38.39 -2.51 -0.17
N GLU A 20 -37.18 -2.88 -0.63
CA GLU A 20 -36.71 -4.29 -0.51
C GLU A 20 -35.61 -4.58 0.53
N ALA A 21 -35.18 -3.62 1.35
CA ALA A 21 -34.09 -3.84 2.31
C ALA A 21 -34.53 -4.22 3.76
N ALA A 22 -35.80 -4.57 3.98
CA ALA A 22 -36.38 -4.75 5.32
C ALA A 22 -36.66 -6.21 5.74
N LYS A 23 -35.82 -7.18 5.35
CA LYS A 23 -36.05 -8.61 5.70
C LYS A 23 -34.95 -9.38 6.44
N HIS A 24 -33.84 -8.78 6.83
CA HIS A 24 -32.82 -9.50 7.62
C HIS A 24 -32.25 -8.68 8.79
N THR A 25 -33.11 -8.31 9.75
CA THR A 25 -32.68 -7.86 11.08
C THR A 25 -33.76 -8.21 12.10
N LYS A 26 -33.92 -9.52 12.39
CA LYS A 26 -34.71 -9.99 13.54
C LYS A 26 -34.36 -11.41 13.96
N THR A 27 -33.11 -11.68 14.30
CA THR A 27 -32.74 -12.80 15.20
C THR A 27 -31.37 -12.50 15.80
N MET A 28 -31.17 -12.86 17.07
CA MET A 28 -29.98 -12.63 17.91
C MET A 28 -30.00 -11.39 18.81
N VAL A 29 -31.11 -11.20 19.51
CA VAL A 29 -31.08 -10.74 20.91
C VAL A 29 -31.89 -11.75 21.72
N GLN A 30 -31.25 -12.85 22.11
CA GLN A 30 -31.66 -13.72 23.22
C GLN A 30 -30.59 -14.81 23.39
N HIS A 31 -29.66 -14.57 24.31
CA HIS A 31 -29.27 -15.48 25.39
C HIS A 31 -27.94 -15.02 26.00
N ASN A 32 -28.05 -14.31 27.11
CA ASN A 32 -27.05 -14.32 28.18
C ASN A 32 -27.47 -15.37 29.21
N GLU A 33 -26.49 -15.79 30.01
CA GLU A 33 -26.53 -16.67 31.20
C GLU A 33 -26.12 -18.13 30.97
N VAL A 34 -24.81 -18.37 31.04
CA VAL A 34 -24.26 -19.45 31.88
C VAL A 34 -23.01 -18.90 32.58
N THR A 35 -23.06 -18.84 33.90
CA THR A 35 -21.92 -18.64 34.79
C THR A 35 -21.15 -19.95 34.94
N GLU A 36 -19.84 -19.92 34.69
CA GLU A 36 -18.92 -20.94 35.20
C GLU A 36 -17.60 -20.32 35.66
N SER A 37 -17.15 -20.77 36.84
CA SER A 37 -16.06 -20.26 37.64
C SER A 37 -14.71 -20.87 37.28
N LEU A 38 -13.66 -20.03 37.37
CA LEU A 38 -12.26 -20.34 37.75
C LEU A 38 -11.56 -21.52 37.06
N THR A 39 -10.61 -21.21 36.16
CA THR A 39 -9.17 -21.56 36.30
C THR A 39 -8.36 -20.89 35.19
N THR A 40 -7.28 -20.16 35.53
CA THR A 40 -6.11 -19.96 34.67
C THR A 40 -4.99 -20.89 35.19
N PRO A 41 -4.02 -21.36 34.39
CA PRO A 41 -3.48 -20.69 33.20
C PRO A 41 -3.15 -21.59 31.99
N ASP A 42 -3.54 -21.16 30.80
CA ASP A 42 -2.74 -21.41 29.59
C ASP A 42 -2.57 -20.08 28.84
N LYS A 43 -1.39 -19.49 28.99
CA LYS A 43 -0.89 -18.50 28.02
C LYS A 43 -0.66 -19.27 26.72
N TYR A 44 -1.11 -18.72 25.59
CA TYR A 44 -1.00 -19.25 24.21
C TYR A 44 -2.23 -20.02 23.66
N PRO A 45 -3.36 -19.31 23.48
CA PRO A 45 -4.16 -19.50 22.25
C PRO A 45 -4.55 -18.21 21.52
N LEU A 46 -4.29 -17.03 22.07
CA LEU A 46 -4.74 -15.75 21.47
C LEU A 46 -3.92 -15.29 20.26
N ARG A 47 -2.67 -15.76 20.11
CA ARG A 47 -1.75 -15.33 19.03
C ARG A 47 -2.12 -15.94 17.68
N ASP A 48 -2.37 -17.24 17.64
CA ASP A 48 -2.80 -17.95 16.42
C ASP A 48 -4.14 -17.44 15.88
N VAL A 49 -5.07 -17.11 16.78
CA VAL A 49 -6.40 -16.59 16.39
C VAL A 49 -6.27 -15.23 15.69
N HIS A 50 -5.37 -14.35 16.15
CA HIS A 50 -5.17 -13.04 15.52
C HIS A 50 -4.46 -13.15 14.16
N ALA A 51 -3.43 -13.99 14.06
CA ALA A 51 -2.74 -14.25 12.80
C ALA A 51 -3.67 -14.89 11.75
N GLN A 52 -4.51 -15.84 12.16
CA GLN A 52 -5.54 -16.45 11.30
C GLN A 52 -6.62 -15.43 10.90
N ALA A 53 -7.05 -14.55 11.80
CA ALA A 53 -8.00 -13.49 11.48
C ALA A 53 -7.44 -12.49 10.45
N LEU A 54 -6.16 -12.11 10.56
CA LEU A 54 -5.48 -11.25 9.58
C LEU A 54 -5.34 -11.95 8.22
N GLN A 55 -5.01 -13.24 8.19
CA GLN A 55 -4.98 -14.03 6.96
C GLN A 55 -6.35 -14.11 6.30
N LYS A 56 -7.40 -14.41 7.09
CA LYS A 56 -8.79 -14.48 6.62
C LYS A 56 -9.30 -13.14 6.11
N LYS A 57 -8.96 -12.04 6.80
CA LYS A 57 -9.25 -10.68 6.33
C LYS A 57 -8.51 -10.41 5.01
N GLY A 58 -7.24 -10.82 4.91
CA GLY A 58 -6.44 -10.81 3.68
C GLY A 58 -7.14 -11.46 2.49
N GLN A 59 -7.60 -12.70 2.66
CA GLN A 59 -8.33 -13.48 1.65
C GLN A 59 -9.59 -12.77 1.13
N THR A 60 -10.34 -12.12 2.03
CA THR A 60 -11.58 -11.40 1.69
C THR A 60 -11.36 -10.01 1.08
N MET A 61 -10.15 -9.47 1.10
CA MET A 61 -9.84 -8.16 0.48
C MET A 61 -9.72 -8.22 -1.05
N PHE A 62 -9.61 -9.43 -1.63
CA PHE A 62 -9.57 -9.61 -3.08
C PHE A 62 -10.97 -9.72 -3.68
N ASN A 63 -11.13 -9.26 -4.93
CA ASN A 63 -12.34 -9.46 -5.71
C ASN A 63 -11.99 -10.20 -7.03
N PRO A 64 -12.44 -11.46 -7.22
CA PRO A 64 -13.12 -12.30 -6.21
C PRO A 64 -12.20 -12.66 -5.03
N PRO A 65 -12.76 -13.00 -3.86
CA PRO A 65 -11.98 -13.49 -2.72
C PRO A 65 -11.12 -14.70 -3.11
N ARG A 66 -9.93 -14.80 -2.53
CA ARG A 66 -8.96 -15.87 -2.83
C ARG A 66 -8.77 -16.79 -1.63
N ASP A 67 -8.45 -18.06 -1.88
CA ASP A 67 -8.13 -19.04 -0.83
C ASP A 67 -6.86 -18.67 -0.05
N SER A 68 -5.99 -17.85 -0.64
CA SER A 68 -4.83 -17.30 0.02
C SER A 68 -4.62 -15.84 -0.36
N ALA A 69 -4.11 -15.08 0.59
CA ALA A 69 -3.63 -13.73 0.31
C ALA A 69 -2.24 -13.75 -0.35
N GLN A 70 -1.52 -14.87 -0.32
CA GLN A 70 -0.18 -15.01 -0.89
C GLN A 70 -0.19 -14.76 -2.41
N SER A 71 0.73 -13.93 -2.89
CA SER A 71 0.93 -13.72 -4.33
C SER A 71 1.53 -14.97 -4.98
N SER A 72 1.08 -15.25 -6.20
CA SER A 72 1.71 -16.22 -7.09
C SER A 72 2.97 -15.66 -7.78
N PHE A 73 3.16 -14.34 -7.77
CA PHE A 73 4.28 -13.69 -8.42
C PHE A 73 5.48 -13.61 -7.46
N LEU A 74 6.44 -14.50 -7.66
CA LEU A 74 7.55 -14.75 -6.73
C LEU A 74 8.94 -14.71 -7.37
N ASP A 75 9.01 -14.71 -8.70
CA ASP A 75 10.28 -14.69 -9.44
C ASP A 75 10.35 -13.41 -10.29
N ASP A 76 11.44 -12.64 -10.15
CA ASP A 76 11.63 -11.39 -10.89
C ASP A 76 11.57 -11.58 -12.41
N LYS A 77 11.89 -12.79 -12.90
CA LYS A 77 11.76 -13.17 -14.32
C LYS A 77 10.33 -13.10 -14.83
N GLU A 78 9.34 -13.15 -13.95
CA GLU A 78 7.92 -12.99 -14.31
C GLU A 78 7.62 -11.61 -14.86
N LEU A 79 8.33 -10.55 -14.43
CA LEU A 79 8.18 -9.22 -15.00
C LEU A 79 8.39 -9.27 -16.52
N LYS A 80 9.50 -9.85 -16.96
CA LYS A 80 9.80 -10.03 -18.39
C LYS A 80 8.77 -10.92 -19.10
N ARG A 81 8.33 -12.00 -18.45
CA ARG A 81 7.30 -12.91 -19.00
C ARG A 81 5.98 -12.18 -19.26
N TYR A 82 5.61 -11.25 -18.39
CA TYR A 82 4.38 -10.47 -18.46
C TYR A 82 4.60 -9.07 -19.05
N GLY A 83 5.57 -8.91 -19.96
CA GLY A 83 5.68 -7.72 -20.81
C GLY A 83 6.40 -6.52 -20.20
N TYR A 84 6.95 -6.64 -18.99
CA TYR A 84 7.74 -5.60 -18.34
C TYR A 84 9.20 -5.67 -18.76
N VAL A 85 9.76 -4.53 -19.18
CA VAL A 85 11.16 -4.39 -19.55
C VAL A 85 11.89 -3.62 -18.46
N TYR A 86 13.04 -4.14 -18.03
CA TYR A 86 13.95 -3.44 -17.14
C TYR A 86 14.59 -2.28 -17.90
N GLU A 87 14.41 -1.07 -17.39
CA GLU A 87 15.06 0.13 -17.92
C GLU A 87 16.03 0.67 -16.89
N VAL A 88 17.20 1.13 -17.35
CA VAL A 88 18.18 1.76 -16.46
C VAL A 88 17.73 3.18 -16.20
N PHE A 89 17.13 3.39 -15.03
CA PHE A 89 16.76 4.72 -14.57
C PHE A 89 17.91 5.36 -13.80
N PHE A 90 18.43 6.46 -14.32
CA PHE A 90 19.26 7.37 -13.53
C PHE A 90 18.35 8.51 -13.05
N PRO A 91 17.94 8.52 -11.78
CA PRO A 91 17.33 9.71 -11.22
C PRO A 91 18.29 10.88 -11.47
N SER A 92 17.85 11.86 -12.29
CA SER A 92 18.70 13.00 -12.63
C SER A 92 19.20 13.68 -11.36
N THR A 93 20.42 14.19 -11.32
CA THR A 93 21.04 14.84 -10.14
C THR A 93 20.41 16.20 -9.76
N GLU A 94 19.14 16.40 -10.07
CA GLU A 94 18.39 17.65 -9.88
C GLU A 94 18.07 17.94 -8.39
N PRO A 95 17.76 19.21 -8.02
CA PRO A 95 17.47 19.66 -6.65
C PRO A 95 16.34 18.91 -5.92
N PHE A 96 15.61 18.02 -6.60
CA PHE A 96 14.63 17.10 -6.02
C PHE A 96 15.26 16.10 -5.03
N PHE A 97 16.55 15.81 -5.15
CA PHE A 97 17.24 14.82 -4.30
C PHE A 97 17.69 15.35 -2.94
N ILE A 98 17.85 16.66 -2.79
CA ILE A 98 18.30 17.28 -1.53
C ILE A 98 17.29 17.01 -0.40
N THR A 99 15.99 17.08 -0.68
CA THR A 99 14.96 16.82 0.32
C THR A 99 14.92 15.36 0.74
N MET A 100 15.18 14.45 -0.19
CA MET A 100 15.28 13.03 0.14
C MET A 100 16.45 12.76 1.07
N GLN A 101 17.57 13.45 0.87
CA GLN A 101 18.71 13.38 1.78
C GLN A 101 18.30 13.78 3.20
N ASP A 102 17.58 14.89 3.37
CA ASP A 102 17.21 15.38 4.71
C ASP A 102 16.21 14.44 5.41
N VAL A 103 15.18 13.98 4.70
CA VAL A 103 14.19 13.02 5.24
C VAL A 103 14.88 11.72 5.65
N LEU A 104 15.68 11.13 4.74
CA LEU A 104 16.35 9.86 4.98
C LEU A 104 17.40 9.98 6.08
N LYS A 105 18.20 11.04 6.07
CA LYS A 105 19.19 11.31 7.12
C LYS A 105 18.53 11.47 8.50
N ALA A 106 17.38 12.14 8.57
CA ALA A 106 16.64 12.31 9.82
C ALA A 106 16.14 10.97 10.41
N ILE A 107 15.92 9.96 9.58
CA ILE A 107 15.57 8.60 10.02
C ILE A 107 16.77 7.63 10.00
N GLY A 108 18.00 8.16 9.94
CA GLY A 108 19.24 7.38 10.03
C GLY A 108 19.62 6.61 8.77
N LEU A 109 19.01 6.93 7.62
CA LEU A 109 19.28 6.32 6.33
C LEU A 109 20.29 7.15 5.53
N GLN A 110 21.11 6.47 4.73
CA GLN A 110 22.08 7.12 3.85
C GLN A 110 21.47 7.37 2.47
N TRP A 111 21.69 8.56 1.95
CA TRP A 111 21.36 8.90 0.58
C TRP A 111 22.62 9.02 -0.26
N LYS A 112 23.09 7.88 -0.76
CA LYS A 112 24.14 7.76 -1.77
C LYS A 112 23.76 6.63 -2.72
N PHE A 113 23.96 6.82 -4.02
CA PHE A 113 23.78 5.75 -5.00
C PHE A 113 24.98 4.79 -5.00
N PHE A 114 24.79 3.59 -5.52
CA PHE A 114 25.82 2.54 -5.50
C PHE A 114 27.13 2.93 -6.22
N ASP A 115 27.03 3.71 -7.29
CA ASP A 115 28.16 4.32 -8.01
C ASP A 115 28.95 5.34 -7.18
N GLU A 116 28.32 5.93 -6.16
CA GLU A 116 28.90 6.88 -5.21
C GLU A 116 29.27 6.25 -3.86
N THR A 117 29.52 4.94 -3.80
CA THR A 117 29.77 4.13 -2.58
C THR A 117 28.56 3.95 -1.66
N GLY A 118 27.35 4.24 -2.15
CA GLY A 118 26.10 4.10 -1.41
C GLY A 118 25.39 2.76 -1.62
N PHE A 119 24.18 2.66 -1.06
CA PHE A 119 23.37 1.43 -1.09
C PHE A 119 22.05 1.60 -1.86
N ASN A 120 21.79 2.78 -2.42
CA ASN A 120 20.59 3.05 -3.20
C ASN A 120 20.78 2.58 -4.65
N SER A 121 19.82 1.80 -5.13
CA SER A 121 19.73 1.34 -6.50
C SER A 121 18.40 1.75 -7.10
N SER A 122 18.45 2.41 -8.25
CA SER A 122 17.26 2.75 -9.03
C SER A 122 16.85 1.56 -9.88
N VAL A 123 15.59 1.18 -9.77
CA VAL A 123 15.01 0.05 -10.50
C VAL A 123 13.73 0.51 -11.16
N GLU A 124 13.69 0.41 -12.48
CA GLU A 124 12.52 0.75 -13.29
C GLU A 124 12.08 -0.45 -14.12
N HIS A 125 10.77 -0.66 -14.17
CA HIS A 125 10.15 -1.57 -15.12
C HIS A 125 8.99 -0.89 -15.81
N GLU A 126 8.97 -0.95 -17.15
CA GLU A 126 7.90 -0.43 -17.98
C GLU A 126 7.17 -1.56 -18.72
N HIS A 127 5.83 -1.54 -18.73
CA HIS A 127 5.02 -2.50 -19.49
C HIS A 127 4.89 -2.07 -20.95
N CYS A 128 5.95 -2.31 -21.72
CA CYS A 128 6.10 -1.88 -23.12
C CYS A 128 6.17 -3.04 -24.13
N LYS A 129 6.01 -4.29 -23.68
CA LYS A 129 5.94 -5.45 -24.58
C LYS A 129 4.59 -6.15 -24.48
N ARG A 130 4.03 -6.48 -25.64
CA ARG A 130 2.89 -7.41 -25.73
C ARG A 130 3.31 -8.79 -25.23
N TYR A 131 2.38 -9.50 -24.58
CA TYR A 131 2.49 -10.94 -24.34
C TYR A 131 1.14 -11.63 -24.54
N ASP A 132 1.17 -12.95 -24.72
CA ASP A 132 -0.02 -13.80 -24.85
C ASP A 132 -0.09 -14.77 -23.66
N PHE A 133 -1.27 -15.00 -23.09
CA PHE A 133 -1.48 -15.91 -21.96
C PHE A 133 -2.90 -16.48 -22.00
N GLU A 134 -3.05 -17.81 -21.89
CA GLU A 134 -4.34 -18.52 -21.86
C GLU A 134 -5.35 -18.01 -22.92
N SER A 135 -4.91 -17.98 -24.19
CA SER A 135 -5.68 -17.50 -25.35
C SER A 135 -6.03 -16.00 -25.37
N MET A 136 -5.59 -15.23 -24.37
CA MET A 136 -5.75 -13.78 -24.33
C MET A 136 -4.48 -13.07 -24.78
N VAL A 137 -4.68 -11.91 -25.42
CA VAL A 137 -3.60 -11.01 -25.86
C VAL A 137 -3.56 -9.80 -24.93
N TYR A 138 -2.38 -9.50 -24.41
CA TYR A 138 -2.15 -8.36 -23.53
C TYR A 138 -1.25 -7.35 -24.24
N PRO A 139 -1.79 -6.23 -24.75
CA PRO A 139 -0.99 -5.20 -25.42
C PRO A 139 -0.12 -4.43 -24.43
N PRO A 140 0.95 -3.75 -24.89
CA PRO A 140 1.70 -2.83 -24.04
C PRO A 140 0.78 -1.73 -23.52
N THR A 141 0.92 -1.39 -22.24
CA THR A 141 0.05 -0.40 -21.58
C THR A 141 0.77 0.93 -21.34
N GLY A 142 2.11 0.95 -21.36
CA GLY A 142 2.91 2.11 -20.95
C GLY A 142 2.96 2.32 -19.44
N ALA A 143 2.52 1.32 -18.64
CA ALA A 143 2.63 1.38 -17.19
C ALA A 143 4.10 1.46 -16.77
N ARG A 144 4.40 2.25 -15.73
CA ARG A 144 5.76 2.47 -15.25
C ARG A 144 5.83 2.27 -13.75
N PHE A 145 6.89 1.62 -13.30
CA PHE A 145 7.15 1.40 -11.87
C PHE A 145 8.62 1.67 -11.58
N CYS A 146 8.90 2.87 -11.07
CA CYS A 146 10.24 3.33 -10.71
C CYS A 146 10.38 3.42 -9.18
N GLN A 147 11.33 2.66 -8.63
CA GLN A 147 11.69 2.70 -7.21
C GLN A 147 13.16 3.02 -7.04
N VAL A 148 13.49 3.63 -5.91
CA VAL A 148 14.85 3.62 -5.36
C VAL A 148 14.86 2.66 -4.18
N ILE A 149 15.66 1.60 -4.29
CA ILE A 149 15.72 0.50 -3.33
C ILE A 149 17.06 0.53 -2.60
N ASN A 150 16.99 0.46 -1.28
CA ASN A 150 18.13 0.28 -0.40
C ASN A 150 17.89 -0.98 0.43
N HIS A 151 18.42 -2.11 -0.05
CA HIS A 151 18.22 -3.40 0.61
C HIS A 151 19.03 -3.47 1.92
N VAL A 152 20.22 -2.86 1.99
CA VAL A 152 21.06 -2.84 3.21
C VAL A 152 20.34 -2.14 4.37
N GLN A 153 19.66 -1.03 4.08
CA GLN A 153 18.98 -0.23 5.09
C GLN A 153 17.46 -0.42 5.07
N GLY A 154 16.92 -1.36 4.30
CA GLY A 154 15.52 -1.72 4.43
C GLY A 154 14.51 -0.75 3.83
N THR A 155 14.83 -0.06 2.74
CA THR A 155 14.00 1.05 2.23
C THR A 155 13.59 0.88 0.78
N ILE A 156 12.32 1.18 0.48
CA ILE A 156 11.82 1.39 -0.87
C ILE A 156 11.27 2.81 -0.96
N VAL A 157 11.77 3.60 -1.89
CA VAL A 157 11.17 4.88 -2.28
C VAL A 157 10.41 4.66 -3.58
N ALA A 158 9.08 4.67 -3.51
CA ALA A 158 8.21 4.62 -4.68
C ALA A 158 8.21 5.99 -5.36
N TYR A 159 9.08 6.13 -6.35
CA TYR A 159 9.47 7.41 -6.93
C TYR A 159 8.50 7.91 -8.01
N ASP A 160 8.29 7.11 -9.06
CA ASP A 160 7.34 7.40 -10.14
C ASP A 160 6.61 6.13 -10.54
N ASN A 161 5.28 6.14 -10.42
CA ASN A 161 4.47 4.92 -10.54
C ASN A 161 3.15 5.22 -11.23
N ILE A 162 2.97 4.65 -12.42
CA ILE A 162 1.72 4.68 -13.18
C ILE A 162 1.25 3.25 -13.39
N SER A 163 0.11 2.91 -12.81
CA SER A 163 -0.48 1.56 -12.97
C SER A 163 -0.94 1.31 -14.41
N PRO A 164 -1.04 0.05 -14.86
CA PRO A 164 -1.56 -0.26 -16.19
C PRO A 164 -2.95 0.31 -16.46
N MET A 165 -3.84 0.30 -15.46
CA MET A 165 -5.17 0.87 -15.61
C MET A 165 -5.14 2.39 -15.85
N GLU A 166 -4.28 3.11 -15.13
CA GLU A 166 -4.15 4.56 -15.33
C GLU A 166 -3.47 4.87 -16.67
N ALA A 167 -2.41 4.14 -17.04
CA ALA A 167 -1.74 4.34 -18.33
C ALA A 167 -2.66 4.07 -19.53
N LEU A 168 -3.52 3.05 -19.44
CA LEU A 168 -4.54 2.77 -20.47
C LEU A 168 -5.59 3.87 -20.54
N LYS A 169 -6.03 4.40 -19.40
CA LYS A 169 -6.96 5.54 -19.34
C LYS A 169 -6.34 6.79 -19.95
N GLU A 170 -5.09 7.13 -19.60
CA GLU A 170 -4.38 8.30 -20.15
C GLU A 170 -4.17 8.19 -21.66
N SER A 171 -3.94 6.99 -22.18
CA SER A 171 -3.79 6.74 -23.62
C SER A 171 -5.12 6.59 -24.37
N GLY A 172 -6.26 6.58 -23.67
CA GLY A 172 -7.59 6.39 -24.27
C GLY A 172 -7.92 4.95 -24.67
N ASN A 173 -7.11 3.97 -24.26
CA ASN A 173 -7.25 2.56 -24.61
C ASN A 173 -8.03 1.77 -23.55
N TYR A 174 -9.28 2.15 -23.31
CA TYR A 174 -10.11 1.60 -22.22
C TYR A 174 -10.44 0.11 -22.38
N ASP A 175 -10.51 -0.38 -23.62
CA ASP A 175 -10.86 -1.78 -23.93
C ASP A 175 -9.65 -2.72 -23.92
N ALA A 176 -8.44 -2.17 -23.76
CA ALA A 176 -7.23 -2.97 -23.75
C ALA A 176 -7.17 -3.84 -22.50
N GLN A 177 -6.72 -5.09 -22.69
CA GLN A 177 -6.59 -6.03 -21.59
C GLN A 177 -5.51 -5.56 -20.60
N VAL A 178 -5.89 -5.44 -19.32
CA VAL A 178 -4.97 -5.11 -18.23
C VAL A 178 -4.06 -6.32 -17.95
N PRO A 179 -2.73 -6.16 -17.84
CA PRO A 179 -1.81 -7.25 -17.58
C PRO A 179 -2.07 -7.98 -16.26
N MET A 180 -1.55 -9.20 -16.14
CA MET A 180 -1.74 -10.06 -14.97
C MET A 180 -1.02 -9.50 -13.74
N ILE A 181 0.24 -9.08 -13.91
CA ILE A 181 0.96 -8.28 -12.92
C ILE A 181 0.55 -6.83 -13.16
N LYS A 182 -0.20 -6.23 -12.23
CA LYS A 182 -0.76 -4.87 -12.40
C LYS A 182 -0.72 -4.01 -11.16
N TYR A 183 -0.50 -4.62 -9.99
CA TYR A 183 -0.46 -3.92 -8.73
C TYR A 183 0.97 -3.56 -8.37
N TRP A 184 1.13 -2.38 -7.78
CA TRP A 184 2.43 -1.92 -7.28
C TRP A 184 3.03 -2.89 -6.26
N SER A 185 2.21 -3.57 -5.44
CA SER A 185 2.68 -4.51 -4.42
C SER A 185 3.52 -5.64 -5.01
N ASP A 186 3.01 -6.33 -6.02
CA ASP A 186 3.73 -7.42 -6.69
C ASP A 186 5.01 -6.91 -7.37
N ILE A 187 4.93 -5.78 -8.10
CA ILE A 187 6.09 -5.25 -8.82
C ILE A 187 7.17 -4.76 -7.85
N ALA A 188 6.79 -4.03 -6.80
CA ALA A 188 7.71 -3.56 -5.78
C ALA A 188 8.38 -4.74 -5.05
N PHE A 189 7.64 -5.82 -4.78
CA PHE A 189 8.22 -7.05 -4.25
C PHE A 189 9.25 -7.66 -5.20
N LEU A 190 8.90 -7.83 -6.48
CA LEU A 190 9.80 -8.43 -7.46
C LEU A 190 11.07 -7.59 -7.68
N GLN A 191 10.94 -6.26 -7.68
CA GLN A 191 12.08 -5.34 -7.75
C GLN A 191 12.93 -5.39 -6.46
N TRP A 192 12.29 -5.51 -5.29
CA TRP A 192 12.98 -5.72 -4.02
C TRP A 192 13.75 -7.05 -3.99
N ASP A 193 13.14 -8.14 -4.43
CA ASP A 193 13.74 -9.48 -4.49
C ASP A 193 14.93 -9.53 -5.46
N LEU A 194 14.79 -8.88 -6.63
CA LEU A 194 15.89 -8.70 -7.59
C LEU A 194 17.11 -8.04 -6.94
N MET A 195 16.91 -7.00 -6.15
CA MET A 195 17.99 -6.30 -5.46
C MET A 195 18.52 -7.07 -4.25
N LYS A 196 17.66 -7.78 -3.50
CA LYS A 196 18.04 -8.64 -2.39
C LYS A 196 18.88 -9.83 -2.84
N LYS A 197 18.63 -10.42 -4.01
CA LYS A 197 19.48 -11.50 -4.55
C LYS A 197 20.95 -11.10 -4.72
N GLN A 198 21.24 -9.80 -4.75
CA GLN A 198 22.61 -9.29 -4.80
C GLN A 198 23.26 -9.21 -3.39
N ASN A 199 22.50 -9.27 -2.29
CA ASN A 199 22.98 -9.16 -0.90
C ASN A 199 22.03 -9.84 0.13
N ALA A 200 22.54 -10.81 0.89
CA ALA A 200 21.71 -11.81 1.59
C ALA A 200 20.93 -11.33 2.85
N ASP A 201 21.32 -10.24 3.50
CA ASP A 201 20.69 -9.78 4.76
C ASP A 201 19.91 -8.48 4.58
N SER A 202 18.68 -8.59 4.08
CA SER A 202 17.81 -7.44 3.81
C SER A 202 16.49 -7.54 4.55
N ASP A 203 16.23 -6.55 5.42
CA ASP A 203 15.00 -6.43 6.21
C ASP A 203 14.24 -5.17 5.80
N LEU A 204 13.01 -5.30 5.30
CA LEU A 204 12.22 -4.14 4.89
C LEU A 204 11.68 -3.39 6.12
N ARG A 205 12.06 -2.11 6.24
CA ARG A 205 11.79 -1.23 7.40
C ARG A 205 11.03 0.04 7.04
N TYR A 206 11.21 0.57 5.84
CA TYR A 206 10.61 1.84 5.42
C TYR A 206 10.10 1.77 3.99
N ILE A 207 8.93 2.35 3.75
CA ILE A 207 8.44 2.65 2.40
C ILE A 207 8.08 4.12 2.34
N LEU A 208 8.65 4.84 1.39
CA LEU A 208 8.25 6.22 1.09
C LEU A 208 7.45 6.25 -0.21
N ARG A 209 6.22 6.73 -0.15
CA ARG A 209 5.46 7.14 -1.33
C ARG A 209 5.84 8.58 -1.65
N TYR A 210 6.64 8.74 -2.69
CA TYR A 210 7.12 10.03 -3.14
C TYR A 210 6.08 10.67 -4.07
N ASN A 211 5.87 11.99 -3.92
CA ASN A 211 5.02 12.80 -4.79
C ASN A 211 3.65 12.17 -5.08
N VAL A 212 2.85 11.98 -4.03
CA VAL A 212 1.54 11.34 -4.13
C VAL A 212 0.55 12.27 -4.84
N VAL A 213 0.30 12.01 -6.13
CA VAL A 213 -0.67 12.76 -6.94
C VAL A 213 -2.06 12.11 -7.01
N ASN A 214 -2.24 10.93 -6.41
CA ASN A 214 -3.52 10.23 -6.44
C ASN A 214 -4.61 11.03 -5.67
N ASN A 215 -5.66 11.42 -6.38
CA ASN A 215 -6.72 12.28 -5.83
C ASN A 215 -7.39 11.70 -4.58
N LEU A 216 -7.74 10.41 -4.60
CA LEU A 216 -8.38 9.77 -3.43
C LEU A 216 -7.48 9.78 -2.20
N THR A 217 -6.17 9.65 -2.38
CA THR A 217 -5.21 9.73 -1.28
C THR A 217 -5.09 11.16 -0.75
N ASN A 218 -4.98 12.15 -1.64
CA ASN A 218 -4.92 13.57 -1.24
C ASN A 218 -6.20 14.00 -0.52
N SER A 219 -7.37 13.69 -1.06
CA SER A 219 -8.66 14.02 -0.44
C SER A 219 -8.83 13.36 0.94
N MET A 220 -8.29 12.16 1.15
CA MET A 220 -8.30 11.54 2.48
C MET A 220 -7.42 12.29 3.47
N VAL A 221 -6.22 12.73 3.05
CA VAL A 221 -5.34 13.57 3.89
C VAL A 221 -6.01 14.90 4.21
N ASP A 222 -6.68 15.53 3.23
CA ASP A 222 -7.44 16.77 3.44
C ASP A 222 -8.60 16.57 4.42
N THR A 223 -9.29 15.42 4.33
CA THR A 223 -10.36 15.07 5.27
C THR A 223 -9.83 14.92 6.70
N ILE A 224 -8.71 14.20 6.88
CA ILE A 224 -8.05 14.04 8.18
C ILE A 224 -7.62 15.41 8.74
N ASN A 225 -7.08 16.29 7.90
CA ASN A 225 -6.71 17.64 8.29
C ASN A 225 -7.90 18.47 8.73
N LEU A 226 -9.00 18.44 7.96
CA LEU A 226 -10.23 19.15 8.28
C LEU A 226 -10.82 18.69 9.61
N GLU A 227 -10.93 17.38 9.83
CA GLU A 227 -11.46 16.81 11.08
C GLU A 227 -10.61 17.19 12.30
N ASN A 228 -9.29 17.30 12.14
CA ASN A 228 -8.37 17.64 13.21
C ASN A 228 -8.12 19.15 13.37
N GLY A 229 -8.64 19.99 12.47
CA GLY A 229 -8.32 21.42 12.43
C GLY A 229 -6.82 21.68 12.16
N THR A 230 -6.19 20.82 11.36
CA THR A 230 -4.77 20.90 11.00
C THR A 230 -4.56 21.11 9.51
N GLU A 231 -3.29 21.23 9.12
CA GLU A 231 -2.85 21.25 7.72
C GLU A 231 -1.65 20.32 7.55
N THR A 232 -1.39 19.87 6.31
CA THR A 232 -0.20 19.09 5.99
C THR A 232 1.04 19.98 6.07
N LYS A 233 1.96 19.66 6.98
CA LYS A 233 3.19 20.43 7.21
C LYS A 233 4.35 19.92 6.36
N ALA A 234 5.35 20.78 6.14
CA ALA A 234 6.65 20.30 5.67
C ALA A 234 7.24 19.26 6.63
N TRP A 235 8.24 18.50 6.18
CA TRP A 235 8.98 17.58 7.06
C TRP A 235 9.37 18.29 8.37
N PRO A 236 9.11 17.70 9.56
CA PRO A 236 8.80 16.29 9.84
C PRO A 236 7.33 15.85 9.69
N GLY A 237 6.43 16.75 9.29
CA GLY A 237 5.02 16.43 9.08
C GLY A 237 4.27 16.00 10.33
N THR A 238 3.22 15.20 10.13
CA THR A 238 2.41 14.60 11.19
C THR A 238 2.47 13.08 11.09
N SER A 239 2.64 12.40 12.22
CA SER A 239 2.66 10.94 12.26
C SER A 239 1.39 10.39 12.89
N TYR A 240 0.82 9.36 12.28
CA TYR A 240 -0.36 8.66 12.75
C TYR A 240 -0.01 7.19 12.98
N ASP A 241 -0.33 6.65 14.16
CA ASP A 241 -0.21 5.22 14.41
C ASP A 241 -1.12 4.46 13.44
N ALA A 242 -0.64 3.35 12.89
CA ALA A 242 -1.39 2.56 11.92
C ALA A 242 -2.72 2.06 12.49
N THR A 243 -2.86 1.96 13.81
CA THR A 243 -4.09 1.55 14.51
C THR A 243 -5.02 2.71 14.86
N SER A 244 -4.63 3.97 14.66
CA SER A 244 -5.52 5.12 14.86
C SER A 244 -6.57 5.20 13.75
N LYS A 245 -7.63 6.00 13.95
CA LYS A 245 -8.66 6.24 12.93
C LYS A 245 -8.03 6.78 11.64
N GLU A 246 -7.14 7.76 11.78
CA GLU A 246 -6.42 8.41 10.69
C GLU A 246 -5.45 7.44 10.03
N GLY A 247 -4.68 6.65 10.80
CA GLY A 247 -3.78 5.64 10.27
C GLY A 247 -4.51 4.58 9.43
N GLN A 248 -5.65 4.08 9.92
CA GLN A 248 -6.51 3.15 9.16
C GLN A 248 -7.09 3.80 7.90
N ALA A 249 -7.51 5.06 7.97
CA ALA A 249 -7.99 5.81 6.81
C ALA A 249 -6.89 5.97 5.75
N LEU A 250 -5.66 6.28 6.16
CA LEU A 250 -4.49 6.36 5.28
C LEU A 250 -4.14 5.01 4.67
N LEU A 251 -4.18 3.92 5.44
CA LEU A 251 -4.01 2.54 4.93
C LEU A 251 -5.11 2.13 3.95
N GLY A 252 -6.31 2.71 4.05
CA GLY A 252 -7.40 2.50 3.10
C GLY A 252 -7.24 3.22 1.76
N THR A 253 -6.34 4.19 1.65
CA THR A 253 -6.09 4.91 0.39
C THR A 253 -5.41 4.04 -0.65
N PRO A 254 -5.46 4.35 -1.96
CA PRO A 254 -4.71 3.61 -2.98
C PRO A 254 -3.20 3.48 -2.69
N ASN A 255 -2.57 4.53 -2.14
CA ASN A 255 -1.14 4.47 -1.79
C ASN A 255 -0.88 3.63 -0.53
N GLY A 256 -1.69 3.80 0.52
CA GLY A 256 -1.53 3.03 1.75
C GLY A 256 -1.88 1.55 1.60
N SER A 257 -2.97 1.24 0.89
CA SER A 257 -3.41 -0.13 0.66
C SER A 257 -2.40 -0.91 -0.15
N SER A 258 -1.73 -0.29 -1.13
CA SER A 258 -0.68 -0.96 -1.90
C SER A 258 0.53 -1.37 -1.04
N VAL A 259 0.85 -0.60 0.02
CA VAL A 259 1.87 -0.99 1.01
C VAL A 259 1.37 -2.15 1.87
N ALA A 260 0.12 -2.11 2.31
CA ALA A 260 -0.48 -3.22 3.05
C ALA A 260 -0.52 -4.52 2.22
N TYR A 261 -0.89 -4.43 0.94
CA TYR A 261 -0.90 -5.55 0.00
C TYR A 261 0.49 -6.14 -0.18
N LEU A 262 1.54 -5.33 -0.33
CA LEU A 262 2.92 -5.83 -0.38
C LEU A 262 3.26 -6.71 0.82
N LEU A 263 2.96 -6.25 2.04
CA LEU A 263 3.28 -6.99 3.27
C LEU A 263 2.42 -8.25 3.43
N ILE A 264 1.14 -8.18 3.07
CA ILE A 264 0.20 -9.30 3.20
C ILE A 264 0.48 -10.38 2.14
N GLN A 265 0.66 -9.97 0.89
CA GLN A 265 0.78 -10.89 -0.24
C GLN A 265 2.15 -11.57 -0.31
N HIS A 266 3.19 -10.95 0.27
CA HIS A 266 4.55 -11.49 0.27
C HIS A 266 5.04 -11.82 1.68
N LYS A 267 4.11 -12.08 2.62
CA LYS A 267 4.43 -12.43 4.02
C LYS A 267 5.40 -13.60 4.13
N ASN A 268 5.30 -14.60 3.24
CA ASN A 268 6.21 -15.76 3.26
C ASN A 268 7.66 -15.38 2.92
N GLN A 269 7.86 -14.30 2.14
CA GLN A 269 9.18 -13.86 1.68
C GLN A 269 9.75 -12.72 2.52
N LEU A 270 8.87 -11.83 2.99
CA LEU A 270 9.23 -10.65 3.79
C LEU A 270 9.17 -10.93 5.31
N GLY A 271 8.61 -12.06 5.73
CA GLY A 271 8.30 -12.33 7.13
C GLY A 271 7.01 -11.66 7.58
N HIS A 272 6.61 -11.91 8.82
CA HIS A 272 5.39 -11.34 9.37
C HIS A 272 5.63 -9.87 9.75
N LYS A 273 5.15 -8.96 8.89
CA LYS A 273 5.35 -7.51 9.03
C LYS A 273 4.03 -6.76 9.00
N THR A 274 4.02 -5.60 9.66
CA THR A 274 2.91 -4.63 9.61
C THR A 274 3.43 -3.21 9.49
N VAL A 275 2.58 -2.31 9.03
CA VAL A 275 2.80 -0.87 9.20
C VAL A 275 2.59 -0.53 10.67
N GLU A 276 3.57 0.13 11.28
CA GLU A 276 3.49 0.66 12.64
C GLU A 276 2.89 2.06 12.64
N LYS A 277 3.38 2.92 11.75
CA LYS A 277 3.07 4.35 11.73
C LYS A 277 3.21 4.89 10.32
N ILE A 278 2.45 5.95 10.03
CA ILE A 278 2.49 6.67 8.75
C ILE A 278 2.78 8.13 9.05
N THR A 279 3.89 8.65 8.54
CA THR A 279 4.21 10.08 8.58
C THR A 279 3.80 10.73 7.27
N VAL A 280 2.88 11.68 7.35
CA VAL A 280 2.39 12.48 6.23
C VAL A 280 3.02 13.86 6.28
N PHE A 281 3.62 14.29 5.17
CA PHE A 281 4.25 15.60 5.06
C PHE A 281 4.14 16.12 3.62
N GLN A 282 4.40 17.40 3.43
CA GLN A 282 4.50 18.00 2.10
C GLN A 282 5.94 18.40 1.78
N HIS A 283 6.29 18.32 0.50
CA HIS A 283 7.48 18.95 -0.04
C HIS A 283 7.13 19.66 -1.34
N ARG A 284 7.42 20.98 -1.43
CA ARG A 284 7.04 21.81 -2.59
C ARG A 284 5.56 21.63 -2.99
N ARG A 285 4.67 21.56 -1.98
CA ARG A 285 3.22 21.33 -2.12
C ARG A 285 2.81 19.95 -2.63
N LEU A 286 3.74 19.01 -2.69
CA LEU A 286 3.48 17.62 -3.09
C LEU A 286 3.42 16.76 -1.84
N LEU A 287 2.37 15.93 -1.76
CA LEU A 287 2.14 15.03 -0.64
C LEU A 287 3.18 13.91 -0.62
N MET A 288 3.70 13.59 0.55
CA MET A 288 4.61 12.49 0.83
C MET A 288 4.04 11.63 1.95
N MET A 289 4.21 10.31 1.85
CA MET A 289 3.79 9.37 2.89
C MET A 289 4.90 8.38 3.21
N LEU A 290 5.46 8.47 4.41
CA LEU A 290 6.48 7.56 4.92
C LEU A 290 5.84 6.52 5.84
N PHE A 291 5.95 5.25 5.47
CA PHE A 291 5.47 4.09 6.19
C PHE A 291 6.61 3.45 6.97
N TYR A 292 6.40 3.28 8.27
CA TYR A 292 7.32 2.60 9.18
C TYR A 292 6.84 1.16 9.31
N ILE A 293 7.72 0.20 9.02
CA ILE A 293 7.39 -1.22 8.99
C ILE A 293 8.09 -1.91 10.14
N LYS A 294 7.34 -2.72 10.88
CA LYS A 294 7.88 -3.53 11.97
C LYS A 294 7.55 -5.00 11.79
N ASN A 295 8.39 -5.83 12.40
CA ASN A 295 8.09 -7.24 12.57
C ASN A 295 6.96 -7.41 13.59
N VAL A 296 6.11 -8.39 13.33
CA VAL A 296 5.09 -8.87 14.26
C VAL A 296 5.56 -10.25 14.70
N GLU A 297 5.68 -10.46 16.02
CA GLU A 297 5.95 -11.80 16.54
C GLU A 297 4.87 -12.77 16.00
N ALA A 298 5.31 -13.93 15.52
CA ALA A 298 4.42 -15.00 15.09
C ALA A 298 3.64 -15.56 16.29
#